data_AF-A0A947W5S9-F1
#
_entry.id   AF-A0A947W5S9-F1
#
_cell.length_a   1.000
_cell.length_b   1.000
_cell.length_c   1.000
_cell.angle_alpha   90.00
_cell.angle_beta   90.00
_cell.angle_gamma   90.00
#
_symmetry.space_group_name_H-M   'P 1'
#
loop_
_entity.id
_entity.type
_entity.pdbx_description
1 polymer ?
#
loop_
_entity_poly.entity_id
_entity_poly.type
_entity_poly.pdbx_seq_one_letter_code
_entity_poly.pdbx_strand_id
1 'polypeptide(L)' 'MISHSLLLELKQILEEECNLKLTTEEVMDIGTTLLAFVETLIKIETKNNYENKSTIKTS' A
#
# COMPACT_ATOMS: atom_id res chain seq x y z
N MET A 1 8.15 -6.46 -2.83
CA MET A 1 8.84 -5.97 -4.05
C MET A 1 7.77 -5.54 -5.04
N ILE A 2 7.91 -4.33 -5.59
CA ILE A 2 7.00 -3.80 -6.61
C ILE A 2 7.48 -4.33 -7.97
N SER A 3 6.56 -4.82 -8.79
CA SER A 3 6.90 -5.26 -10.14
C SER A 3 7.24 -4.06 -11.02
N HIS A 4 8.11 -4.25 -12.01
CA HIS A 4 8.46 -3.19 -12.94
C HIS A 4 7.24 -2.65 -13.71
N SER A 5 6.28 -3.52 -14.07
CA SER A 5 5.04 -3.10 -14.73
C SER A 5 4.20 -2.17 -13.85
N LEU A 6 4.03 -2.52 -12.57
CA LEU A 6 3.27 -1.71 -11.62
C LEU A 6 3.97 -0.37 -11.34
N LEU A 7 5.30 -0.35 -11.35
CA LEU A 7 6.09 0.86 -11.20
C LEU A 7 5.90 1.83 -12.38
N LEU A 8 5.81 1.31 -13.61
CA LEU A 8 5.52 2.11 -14.80
C LEU A 8 4.08 2.63 -14.79
N GLU A 9 3.11 1.81 -14.37
CA GLU A 9 1.72 2.24 -14.19
C GLU A 9 1.63 3.38 -13.16
N LEU A 10 2.29 3.23 -12.00
CA LEU A 10 2.34 4.28 -10.98
C LEU A 10 2.98 5.56 -11.52
N LYS A 11 4.07 5.45 -12.29
CA LYS A 11 4.71 6.59 -12.94
C LYS A 11 3.75 7.33 -13.87
N GLN A 12 2.99 6.58 -14.69
CA GLN A 12 2.03 7.14 -15.62
C GLN A 12 0.90 7.88 -14.89
N ILE A 13 0.36 7.30 -13.82
CA ILE A 13 -0.68 7.96 -12.98
C ILE A 13 -0.15 9.27 -12.38
N LEU A 14 1.07 9.25 -11.83
CA LEU A 14 1.68 10.45 -11.24
C LEU A 14 1.93 11.55 -12.28
N GLU A 15 2.25 11.18 -13.52
CA GLU A 15 2.41 12.14 -14.62
C GLU A 15 1.06 12.70 -15.10
N GLU A 16 0.04 11.86 -15.28
CA GLU A 16 -1.25 12.27 -15.83
C GLU A 16 -2.13 13.02 -14.81
N GLU A 17 -2.22 12.53 -13.58
CA GLU A 17 -3.15 13.05 -12.57
C GLU A 17 -2.51 14.10 -11.66
N CYS A 18 -1.21 14.00 -11.42
CA CYS A 18 -0.48 14.90 -10.52
C CYS A 18 0.46 15.86 -11.26
N ASN A 19 0.62 15.71 -12.59
CA ASN A 19 1.56 16.48 -13.42
C ASN A 19 3.00 16.42 -12.88
N LEU A 20 3.40 15.29 -12.28
CA LEU A 20 4.72 15.05 -11.72
C LEU A 20 5.58 14.25 -12.69
N LYS A 21 6.69 14.84 -13.13
CA LYS A 21 7.68 14.16 -13.99
C LYS A 21 8.82 13.59 -13.15
N LEU A 22 8.64 12.35 -12.72
CA LEU A 22 9.56 11.67 -11.81
C LEU A 22 10.42 10.63 -12.54
N THR A 23 11.62 10.43 -12.04
CA THR A 23 12.49 9.31 -12.40
C THR A 23 11.91 7.99 -11.87
N THR A 24 12.33 6.88 -12.45
CA THR A 24 11.89 5.55 -11.99
C THR A 24 12.31 5.28 -10.53
N GLU A 25 13.44 5.85 -10.08
CA GLU A 25 13.92 5.77 -8.71
C GLU A 25 12.99 6.52 -7.73
N GLU A 26 12.63 7.77 -8.05
CA GLU A 26 11.68 8.54 -7.23
C GLU A 26 10.30 7.87 -7.15
N VAL A 27 9.83 7.28 -8.26
CA VAL A 27 8.57 6.52 -8.27
C VAL A 27 8.67 5.26 -7.40
N MET A 28 9.85 4.63 -7.32
CA MET A 28 10.09 3.46 -6.47
C MET A 28 10.01 3.80 -4.99
N ASP A 29 10.51 4.97 -4.59
CA ASP A 29 10.41 5.46 -3.21
C ASP A 29 8.95 5.73 -2.81
N ILE A 30 8.19 6.37 -3.69
CA ILE A 30 6.75 6.60 -3.49
C ILE A 30 6.01 5.27 -3.39
N GLY A 31 6.24 4.37 -4.36
CA GLY A 31 5.59 3.06 -4.38
C GLY A 31 5.90 2.25 -3.11
N THR A 32 7.13 2.30 -2.63
CA THR A 32 7.54 1.60 -1.40
C THR A 32 6.81 2.16 -0.18
N THR A 33 6.66 3.48 -0.11
CA THR A 33 5.91 4.15 0.96
C THR A 33 4.43 3.76 0.94
N LEU A 34 3.80 3.76 -0.23
CA LEU A 34 2.40 3.34 -0.41
C LEU A 34 2.20 1.88 0.00
N LEU A 35 3.11 0.99 -0.39
CA LEU A 35 3.06 -0.41 -0.02
C LEU A 35 3.14 -0.60 1.50
N ALA A 36 4.08 0.08 2.16
CA ALA A 36 4.23 0.01 3.62
C ALA A 36 2.98 0.51 4.36
N PHE A 37 2.30 1.54 3.83
CA PHE A 37 1.04 2.03 4.36
C PHE A 37 -0.06 0.98 4.26
N VAL A 38 -0.25 0.37 3.08
CA VAL A 38 -1.26 -0.68 2.85
C VAL A 38 -0.99 -1.90 3.73
N GLU A 39 0.27 -2.35 3.84
CA GLU A 39 0.65 -3.45 4.74
C GLU A 39 0.31 -3.13 6.20
N THR A 40 0.48 -1.88 6.61
CA THR A 40 0.14 -1.43 7.97
C THR A 40 -1.37 -1.47 8.20
N LEU A 41 -2.17 -0.98 7.25
CA LEU A 41 -3.64 -1.07 7.32
C LEU A 41 -4.11 -2.52 7.42
N ILE A 42 -3.58 -3.42 6.59
CA ILE A 42 -3.90 -4.85 6.62
C ILE A 42 -3.57 -5.46 7.99
N LYS A 43 -2.42 -5.12 8.59
CA LYS A 43 -2.05 -5.59 9.94
C LYS A 43 -3.04 -5.11 11.01
N ILE A 44 -3.48 -3.85 10.93
CA ILE A 44 -4.46 -3.28 11.86
C ILE A 44 -5.80 -4.00 11.71
N GLU A 45 -6.32 -4.13 10.49
CA GLU A 45 -7.58 -4.81 10.22
C GLU A 45 -7.55 -6.28 10.65
N THR A 46 -6.44 -6.96 10.37
CA THR A 46 -6.23 -8.34 10.78
C THR A 46 -6.25 -8.45 12.31
N LYS A 47 -5.51 -7.58 13.03
CA LYS A 47 -5.51 -7.55 14.50
C LYS A 47 -6.92 -7.32 15.06
N ASN A 48 -7.65 -6.34 14.54
CA ASN A 48 -9.00 -6.03 14.98
C ASN A 48 -9.96 -7.22 14.75
N ASN A 49 -9.80 -7.95 13.64
CA ASN A 49 -10.61 -9.13 13.33
C ASN A 49 -10.30 -10.34 14.25
N TYR A 50 -9.09 -10.45 14.80
CA TYR A 50 -8.76 -11.46 15.80
C TYR A 50 -9.29 -11.12 17.19
N GLU A 51 -9.20 -9.86 17.63
CA GLU A 51 -9.72 -9.42 18.92
C GLU A 51 -11.25 -9.55 19.01
N ASN A 52 -11.96 -9.28 17.91
CA ASN A 52 -13.43 -9.38 17.86
C ASN A 52 -13.97 -10.83 17.83
N LYS A 53 -13.13 -11.83 17.50
CA LYS A 53 -13.51 -13.26 17.54
C LYS A 53 -13.27 -13.90 18.91
N SER A 54 -12.45 -13.30 19.77
CA SER A 54 -12.12 -13.86 21.09
C SER A 54 -13.18 -13.57 22.16
N THR A 55 -14.12 -12.65 21.92
CA THR A 55 -15.21 -12.29 22.84
C THR A 55 -16.49 -13.10 22.66
N ILE A 56 -16.59 -13.98 21.64
CA ILE A 56 -17.82 -14.74 21.35
C ILE A 56 -17.79 -16.18 21.92
N LYS A 57 -16.67 -16.64 22.52
CA LYS A 57 -16.54 -18.03 23.03
C LYS A 57 -16.74 -18.23 24.54
N THR A 58 -17.24 -17.24 25.28
CA THR A 58 -17.62 -17.43 26.69
C THR A 58 -18.94 -16.75 27.00
N SER A 59 -20.05 -17.43 26.71
CA SER A 59 -21.37 -17.23 27.32
C SER A 59 -22.15 -18.52 27.23
#